data_AF-A0A1I4YGU2-F1
#
_entry.id   AF-A0A1I4YGU2-F1
#
_cell.length_a   1.000
_cell.length_b   1.000
_cell.length_c   1.000
_cell.angle_alpha   90.00
_cell.angle_beta   90.00
_cell.angle_gamma   90.00
#
_symmetry.space_group_name_H-M   'P 1'
#
loop_
_entity.id
_entity.type
_entity.pdbx_description
1 polymer ?
#
loop_
_entity_poly.entity_id
_entity_poly.type
_entity_poly.pdbx_seq_one_letter_code
_entity_poly.pdbx_strand_id
1 'polypeptide(L)'
;MGLKFSNFGKAIVSSAPGGTTGLSFTVEAGKGILFPVLGAGDYFYGIFKDVSGNREIVKVEARSVDSLTIAAGGRGLDGTAPRTWAAGDYFVAGVTNAALQESLSNVNLITLGALATSADKVPYFTGTGTASLSGLSSFARTLLDDSDAAAARTTLGIPAAIAALIPQGTVMSFFQAAAPTGWTQVTAHNNKAVRIVNGAGGGSGGSVEFTTAFGPQAVTGWNSATTLTIAQIPSHNHQIYIGNGTPGTPARPDYTNLDGNNPVALAYTEYQGGGGSHNHIFTGTAINLTVQYIDMIIASKD
;
A
#
# COMPACT_ATOMS: atom_id res chain seq x y z
N MET A 1 -32.44 -32.48 13.34
CA MET A 1 -32.69 -33.79 13.96
C MET A 1 -32.41 -33.66 15.44
N GLY A 2 -33.40 -33.88 16.30
CA GLY A 2 -33.21 -33.68 17.74
C GLY A 2 -34.49 -33.71 18.55
N LEU A 3 -34.35 -33.38 19.83
CA LEU A 3 -35.42 -33.38 20.81
C LEU A 3 -36.63 -32.52 20.38
N LYS A 4 -37.82 -33.11 20.48
CA LYS A 4 -39.13 -32.48 20.24
C LYS A 4 -39.91 -32.41 21.52
N PHE A 5 -40.80 -31.43 21.57
CA PHE A 5 -41.75 -31.25 22.66
C PHE A 5 -43.16 -31.21 22.10
N SER A 6 -44.11 -31.75 22.87
CA SER A 6 -45.53 -31.49 22.71
C SER A 6 -46.05 -31.06 24.08
N ASN A 7 -46.84 -30.00 24.11
CA ASN A 7 -47.45 -29.56 25.36
C ASN A 7 -48.59 -30.52 25.72
N PHE A 8 -48.46 -31.16 26.89
CA PHE A 8 -49.53 -31.91 27.56
C PHE A 8 -50.11 -33.11 26.79
N GLY A 9 -49.36 -33.70 25.85
CA GLY A 9 -49.79 -34.93 25.19
C GLY A 9 -49.99 -36.05 26.21
N LYS A 10 -51.23 -36.50 26.42
CA LYS A 10 -51.60 -37.56 27.36
C LYS A 10 -52.59 -38.50 26.69
N ALA A 11 -52.34 -39.80 26.75
CA ALA A 11 -53.25 -40.82 26.25
C ALA A 11 -53.21 -42.08 27.12
N ILE A 12 -54.25 -42.90 27.01
CA ILE A 12 -54.28 -44.25 27.59
C ILE A 12 -53.51 -45.22 26.68
N VAL A 13 -52.74 -46.13 27.26
CA VAL A 13 -52.02 -47.20 26.58
C VAL A 13 -53.04 -48.26 26.14
N SER A 14 -53.04 -48.60 24.86
CA SER A 14 -53.87 -49.66 24.27
C SER A 14 -53.15 -51.01 24.20
N SER A 15 -51.85 -50.98 23.92
CA SER A 15 -50.99 -52.17 23.97
C SER A 15 -49.69 -51.84 24.67
N ALA A 16 -49.26 -52.74 25.55
CA ALA A 16 -48.02 -52.60 26.29
C ALA A 16 -46.79 -52.63 25.36
N PRO A 17 -45.67 -51.98 25.74
CA PRO A 17 -44.43 -52.08 24.99
C PRO A 17 -43.98 -53.54 24.77
N GLY A 18 -43.82 -53.96 23.51
CA GLY A 18 -43.35 -55.30 23.12
C GLY A 18 -42.69 -55.33 21.73
N GLY A 19 -41.98 -56.42 21.41
CA GLY A 19 -41.31 -56.63 20.11
C GLY A 19 -39.78 -56.74 20.19
N THR A 20 -39.14 -57.09 19.05
CA THR A 20 -37.68 -57.34 18.92
C THR A 20 -36.90 -56.23 18.21
N THR A 21 -37.59 -55.27 17.57
CA THR A 21 -36.99 -54.12 16.85
C THR A 21 -37.62 -52.83 17.38
N GLY A 22 -37.12 -52.34 18.51
CA GLY A 22 -37.74 -51.25 19.27
C GLY A 22 -38.95 -51.76 20.07
N LEU A 23 -39.06 -51.39 21.34
CA LEU A 23 -40.23 -51.75 22.14
C LEU A 23 -41.35 -50.79 21.74
N SER A 24 -42.23 -51.23 20.85
CA SER A 24 -43.35 -50.42 20.37
C SER A 24 -44.58 -50.64 21.25
N PHE A 25 -45.35 -49.57 21.43
CA PHE A 25 -46.62 -49.58 22.14
C PHE A 25 -47.64 -48.75 21.36
N THR A 26 -48.92 -48.98 21.61
CA THR A 26 -49.98 -48.17 21.02
C THR A 26 -50.75 -47.43 22.10
N VAL A 27 -51.24 -46.25 21.75
CA VAL A 27 -52.21 -45.51 22.57
C VAL A 27 -53.63 -45.72 22.04
N GLU A 28 -54.65 -45.23 22.74
CA GLU A 28 -56.04 -45.23 22.26
C GLU A 28 -56.17 -44.60 20.87
N ALA A 29 -57.08 -45.15 20.06
CA ALA A 29 -57.23 -44.78 18.66
C ALA A 29 -57.45 -43.27 18.48
N GLY A 30 -56.72 -42.67 17.54
CA GLY A 30 -56.74 -41.26 17.24
C GLY A 30 -56.01 -40.35 18.23
N LYS A 31 -55.42 -40.88 19.32
CA LYS A 31 -54.72 -40.06 20.33
C LYS A 31 -53.23 -39.92 20.10
N GLY A 32 -52.67 -40.62 19.13
CA GLY A 32 -51.31 -40.39 18.66
C GLY A 32 -51.06 -38.94 18.25
N ILE A 33 -52.10 -38.23 17.78
CA ILE A 33 -52.06 -36.81 17.41
C ILE A 33 -51.61 -35.87 18.54
N LEU A 34 -51.73 -36.30 19.80
CA LEU A 34 -51.34 -35.52 20.96
C LEU A 34 -49.81 -35.49 21.18
N PHE A 35 -49.07 -36.35 20.48
CA PHE A 35 -47.62 -36.49 20.60
C PHE A 35 -46.90 -35.88 19.38
N PRO A 36 -45.62 -35.48 19.51
CA PRO A 36 -44.88 -34.88 18.41
C PRO A 36 -44.88 -35.72 17.13
N VAL A 37 -44.88 -35.05 15.98
CA VAL A 37 -44.54 -35.69 14.70
C VAL A 37 -43.02 -35.83 14.64
N LEU A 38 -42.53 -37.04 14.35
CA LEU A 38 -41.10 -37.35 14.35
C LEU A 38 -40.63 -37.63 12.92
N GLY A 39 -39.70 -36.80 12.43
CA GLY A 39 -38.92 -37.09 11.23
C GLY A 39 -37.72 -37.99 11.55
N ALA A 40 -36.91 -38.30 10.54
CA ALA A 40 -35.70 -39.10 10.71
C ALA A 40 -34.82 -38.53 11.84
N GLY A 41 -34.68 -39.36 12.90
CA GLY A 41 -33.93 -39.15 14.14
C GLY A 41 -34.34 -38.00 15.05
N ASP A 42 -35.54 -37.45 14.83
CA ASP A 42 -36.20 -36.68 15.88
C ASP A 42 -36.69 -37.63 16.98
N TYR A 43 -36.78 -37.14 18.21
CA TYR A 43 -37.29 -37.91 19.34
C TYR A 43 -37.96 -37.02 20.36
N PHE A 44 -38.74 -37.61 21.26
CA PHE A 44 -39.18 -36.94 22.48
C PHE A 44 -39.11 -37.87 23.66
N TYR A 45 -39.10 -37.30 24.87
CA TYR A 45 -39.19 -38.08 26.10
C TYR A 45 -40.64 -38.16 26.57
N GLY A 46 -41.06 -39.36 26.95
CA GLY A 46 -42.40 -39.61 27.47
C GLY A 46 -42.35 -40.40 28.77
N ILE A 47 -43.48 -40.43 29.46
CA ILE A 47 -43.60 -40.96 30.81
C ILE A 47 -44.79 -41.91 30.86
N PHE A 48 -44.52 -43.19 31.11
CA PHE A 48 -45.55 -44.13 31.51
C PHE A 48 -45.92 -43.93 32.98
N LYS A 49 -47.20 -44.03 33.31
CA LYS A 49 -47.72 -43.93 34.68
C LYS A 49 -48.89 -44.89 34.88
N ASP A 50 -48.88 -45.61 36.00
CA ASP A 50 -50.01 -46.41 36.44
C ASP A 50 -50.79 -45.72 37.57
N VAL A 51 -51.92 -46.31 37.96
CA VAL A 51 -52.76 -45.81 39.06
C VAL A 51 -52.10 -45.91 40.44
N SER A 52 -51.07 -46.75 40.57
CA SER A 52 -50.28 -46.91 41.80
C SER A 52 -49.18 -45.87 41.93
N GLY A 53 -49.02 -44.97 40.96
CA GLY A 53 -48.02 -43.91 40.95
C GLY A 53 -46.63 -44.38 40.51
N ASN A 54 -46.49 -45.62 40.02
CA ASN A 54 -45.26 -46.04 39.36
C ASN A 54 -45.09 -45.26 38.07
N ARG A 55 -43.84 -44.96 37.72
CA ARG A 55 -43.49 -44.23 36.51
C ARG A 55 -42.24 -44.77 35.85
N GLU A 56 -42.19 -44.66 34.53
CA GLU A 56 -40.99 -44.90 33.74
C GLU A 56 -40.86 -43.83 32.68
N ILE A 57 -39.66 -43.28 32.55
CA ILE A 57 -39.33 -42.31 31.52
C ILE A 57 -38.67 -43.05 30.36
N VAL A 58 -39.16 -42.79 29.15
CA VAL A 58 -38.71 -43.44 27.92
C VAL A 58 -38.41 -42.43 26.82
N LYS A 59 -37.52 -42.79 25.89
CA LYS A 59 -37.21 -42.04 24.68
C LYS A 59 -37.95 -42.63 23.49
N VAL A 60 -38.86 -41.86 22.90
CA VAL A 60 -39.62 -42.26 21.70
C VAL A 60 -38.95 -41.67 20.47
N GLU A 61 -38.57 -42.51 19.51
CA GLU A 61 -37.84 -42.12 18.30
C GLU A 61 -38.65 -42.23 17.01
N ALA A 62 -39.80 -42.91 17.05
CA ALA A 62 -40.69 -42.97 15.91
C ALA A 62 -42.15 -42.98 16.35
N ARG A 63 -42.99 -42.39 15.51
CA ARG A 63 -44.44 -42.40 15.64
C ARG A 63 -45.06 -42.72 14.29
N SER A 64 -45.97 -43.69 14.27
CA SER A 64 -46.83 -43.99 13.13
C SER A 64 -48.29 -44.00 13.61
N VAL A 65 -49.01 -42.92 13.32
CA VAL A 65 -50.38 -42.69 13.82
C VAL A 65 -50.43 -42.79 15.35
N ASP A 66 -51.03 -43.85 15.90
CA ASP A 66 -51.18 -44.14 17.33
C ASP A 66 -50.14 -45.13 17.87
N SER A 67 -49.24 -45.63 17.01
CA SER A 67 -48.11 -46.48 17.39
C SER A 67 -46.88 -45.63 17.64
N LEU A 68 -46.24 -45.84 18.79
CA LEU A 68 -45.02 -45.17 19.20
C LEU A 68 -43.93 -46.20 19.44
N THR A 69 -42.71 -45.91 18.98
CA THR A 69 -41.57 -46.81 19.11
C THR A 69 -40.57 -46.22 20.09
N ILE A 70 -40.28 -46.98 21.15
CA ILE A 70 -39.25 -46.64 22.11
C ILE A 70 -37.90 -47.02 21.51
N ALA A 71 -36.95 -46.08 21.54
CA ALA A 71 -35.59 -46.28 21.06
C ALA A 71 -34.90 -47.45 21.76
N ALA A 72 -33.95 -48.08 21.06
CA ALA A 72 -33.07 -49.07 21.69
C ALA A 72 -32.34 -48.43 22.89
N GLY A 73 -32.40 -49.08 24.06
CA GLY A 73 -31.87 -48.52 25.32
C GLY A 73 -32.64 -47.30 25.86
N GLY A 74 -33.74 -46.90 25.25
CA GLY A 74 -34.53 -45.73 25.62
C GLY A 74 -35.52 -45.97 26.75
N ARG A 75 -35.32 -46.96 27.62
CA ARG A 75 -36.21 -47.32 28.73
C ARG A 75 -35.56 -47.08 30.09
N GLY A 76 -36.36 -46.80 31.11
CA GLY A 76 -35.85 -46.57 32.47
C GLY A 76 -34.88 -45.38 32.56
N LEU A 77 -35.18 -44.29 31.86
CA LEU A 77 -34.34 -43.09 31.89
C LEU A 77 -34.64 -42.25 33.15
N ASP A 78 -33.82 -41.22 33.38
CA ASP A 78 -34.03 -40.24 34.47
C ASP A 78 -34.23 -40.89 35.85
N GLY A 79 -33.43 -41.92 36.15
CA GLY A 79 -33.45 -42.63 37.43
C GLY A 79 -34.68 -43.52 37.65
N THR A 80 -35.53 -43.71 36.64
CA THR A 80 -36.59 -44.72 36.64
C THR A 80 -36.04 -46.09 36.22
N ALA A 81 -36.82 -47.16 36.40
CA ALA A 81 -36.45 -48.51 35.95
C ALA A 81 -37.43 -49.00 34.88
N PRO A 82 -37.01 -49.84 33.93
CA PRO A 82 -37.93 -50.50 33.01
C PRO A 82 -38.96 -51.35 33.77
N ARG A 83 -40.26 -51.19 33.46
CA ARG A 83 -41.36 -51.95 34.08
C ARG A 83 -42.26 -52.65 33.05
N THR A 84 -43.02 -53.64 33.47
CA THR A 84 -44.12 -54.14 32.63
C THR A 84 -45.29 -53.16 32.74
N TRP A 85 -45.75 -52.65 31.60
CA TRP A 85 -46.93 -51.79 31.49
C TRP A 85 -48.10 -52.58 30.95
N ALA A 86 -49.33 -52.12 31.17
CA ALA A 86 -50.55 -52.74 30.71
C ALA A 86 -51.41 -51.78 29.89
N ALA A 87 -52.37 -52.35 29.16
CA ALA A 87 -53.45 -51.54 28.60
C ALA A 87 -54.25 -50.90 29.73
N GLY A 88 -54.60 -49.62 29.59
CA GLY A 88 -55.26 -48.83 30.64
C GLY A 88 -54.32 -47.90 31.43
N ASP A 89 -53.01 -48.12 31.37
CA ASP A 89 -52.02 -47.19 31.93
C ASP A 89 -51.95 -45.90 31.11
N TYR A 90 -51.33 -44.84 31.65
CA TYR A 90 -51.18 -43.56 30.95
C TYR A 90 -49.79 -43.41 30.34
N PHE A 91 -49.74 -42.80 29.16
CA PHE A 91 -48.53 -42.29 28.55
C PHE A 91 -48.61 -40.78 28.37
N VAL A 92 -47.58 -40.06 28.79
CA VAL A 92 -47.55 -38.59 28.81
C VAL A 92 -46.26 -38.08 28.16
N ALA A 93 -46.36 -37.19 27.17
CA ALA A 93 -45.24 -36.38 26.72
C ALA A 93 -44.94 -35.30 27.76
N GLY A 94 -43.68 -35.20 28.20
CA GLY A 94 -43.30 -34.24 29.22
C GLY A 94 -41.86 -33.78 29.08
N VAL A 95 -41.59 -32.59 29.61
CA VAL A 95 -40.21 -32.12 29.81
C VAL A 95 -39.64 -32.92 30.98
N THR A 96 -38.79 -33.88 30.66
CA THR A 96 -38.09 -34.69 31.67
C THR A 96 -36.75 -34.04 32.02
N ASN A 97 -36.07 -34.54 33.05
CA ASN A 97 -34.75 -34.01 33.42
C ASN A 97 -33.74 -34.22 32.26
N ALA A 98 -33.75 -35.39 31.62
CA ALA A 98 -32.93 -35.67 30.44
C ALA A 98 -33.20 -34.69 29.31
N ALA A 99 -34.47 -34.41 29.03
CA ALA A 99 -34.89 -33.45 28.01
C ALA A 99 -34.32 -32.04 28.29
N LEU A 100 -34.39 -31.61 29.55
CA LEU A 100 -33.87 -30.31 29.98
C LEU A 100 -32.34 -30.25 29.94
N GLN A 101 -31.66 -31.27 30.49
CA GLN A 101 -30.20 -31.32 30.54
C GLN A 101 -29.60 -31.31 29.13
N GLU A 102 -30.16 -32.10 28.22
CA GLU A 102 -29.73 -32.16 26.82
C GLU A 102 -29.96 -30.82 26.10
N SER A 103 -31.09 -30.16 26.36
CA SER A 103 -31.36 -28.82 25.82
C SER A 103 -30.39 -27.75 26.36
N LEU A 104 -29.77 -27.98 27.52
CA LEU A 104 -28.87 -27.04 28.18
C LEU A 104 -27.38 -27.44 28.07
N SER A 105 -27.05 -28.57 27.44
CA SER A 105 -25.70 -29.16 27.47
C SER A 105 -24.70 -28.51 26.50
N ASN A 106 -24.97 -27.29 26.00
CA ASN A 106 -24.00 -26.59 25.16
C ASN A 106 -22.78 -26.21 26.00
N VAL A 107 -21.74 -27.01 25.91
CA VAL A 107 -20.52 -26.89 26.72
C VAL A 107 -19.90 -25.50 26.58
N ASN A 108 -19.90 -24.90 25.38
CA ASN A 108 -19.33 -23.56 25.19
C ASN A 108 -20.13 -22.49 25.93
N LEU A 109 -21.46 -22.59 25.94
CA LEU A 109 -22.31 -21.62 26.63
C LEU A 109 -22.22 -21.76 28.14
N ILE A 110 -22.17 -23.01 28.64
CA ILE A 110 -21.89 -23.31 30.05
C ILE A 110 -20.56 -22.68 30.47
N THR A 111 -19.52 -22.88 29.67
CA THR A 111 -18.17 -22.39 29.97
C THR A 111 -18.10 -20.86 29.94
N LEU A 112 -18.76 -20.17 28.99
CA LEU A 112 -18.86 -18.71 29.04
C LEU A 112 -19.62 -18.22 30.27
N GLY A 113 -20.73 -18.87 30.62
CA GLY A 113 -21.54 -18.52 31.79
C GLY A 113 -20.82 -18.76 33.12
N ALA A 114 -19.81 -19.64 33.13
CA ALA A 114 -18.98 -19.92 34.30
C ALA A 114 -17.82 -18.91 34.51
N LEU A 115 -17.56 -18.01 33.55
CA LEU A 115 -16.50 -17.01 33.69
C LEU A 115 -16.84 -15.99 34.77
N ALA A 116 -15.91 -15.73 35.69
CA ALA A 116 -16.07 -14.69 36.71
C ALA A 116 -16.12 -13.30 36.08
N THR A 117 -17.25 -12.61 36.19
CA THR A 117 -17.40 -11.25 35.65
C THR A 117 -16.42 -10.29 36.31
N SER A 118 -15.67 -9.54 35.51
CA SER A 118 -14.70 -8.55 35.98
C SER A 118 -14.61 -7.40 34.98
N ALA A 119 -14.33 -6.20 35.48
CA ALA A 119 -14.12 -5.02 34.64
C ALA A 119 -12.90 -5.23 33.73
N ASP A 120 -12.91 -4.58 32.56
CA ASP A 120 -11.78 -4.58 31.62
C ASP A 120 -11.33 -5.98 31.19
N LYS A 121 -12.28 -6.91 31.02
CA LYS A 121 -12.03 -8.27 30.51
C LYS A 121 -12.83 -8.59 29.25
N VAL A 122 -12.26 -9.46 28.42
CA VAL A 122 -12.95 -10.08 27.28
C VAL A 122 -12.85 -11.61 27.37
N PRO A 123 -13.97 -12.36 27.23
CA PRO A 123 -13.94 -13.82 27.10
C PRO A 123 -13.26 -14.28 25.81
N TYR A 124 -12.48 -15.35 25.89
CA TYR A 124 -11.96 -16.05 24.71
C TYR A 124 -11.87 -17.56 24.98
N PHE A 125 -12.04 -18.36 23.93
CA PHE A 125 -11.89 -19.81 24.04
C PHE A 125 -10.40 -20.20 24.05
N THR A 126 -10.03 -21.10 24.95
CA THR A 126 -8.68 -21.68 25.03
C THR A 126 -8.63 -23.10 24.46
N GLY A 127 -9.78 -23.65 24.08
CA GLY A 127 -9.97 -25.01 23.60
C GLY A 127 -11.46 -25.35 23.52
N THR A 128 -11.80 -26.57 23.09
CA THR A 128 -13.19 -27.05 23.07
C THR A 128 -13.74 -27.13 24.48
N GLY A 129 -14.82 -26.39 24.76
CA GLY A 129 -15.44 -26.38 26.08
C GLY A 129 -14.64 -25.66 27.16
N THR A 130 -13.58 -24.92 26.82
CA THR A 130 -12.77 -24.14 27.77
C THR A 130 -12.67 -22.68 27.33
N ALA A 131 -12.84 -21.75 28.26
CA ALA A 131 -12.72 -20.32 28.03
C ALA A 131 -11.97 -19.67 29.19
N SER A 132 -11.37 -18.54 28.90
CA SER A 132 -10.67 -17.71 29.89
C SER A 132 -10.96 -16.24 29.61
N LEU A 133 -10.50 -15.37 30.50
CA LEU A 133 -10.61 -13.92 30.38
C LEU A 133 -9.26 -13.33 30.05
N SER A 134 -9.21 -12.51 29.00
CA SER A 134 -8.06 -11.66 28.71
C SER A 134 -8.32 -10.24 29.17
N GLY A 135 -7.27 -9.48 29.46
CA GLY A 135 -7.39 -8.04 29.73
C GLY A 135 -7.77 -7.27 28.48
N LEU A 136 -8.72 -6.35 28.60
CA LEU A 136 -9.09 -5.40 27.56
C LEU A 136 -8.93 -3.99 28.13
N SER A 137 -7.84 -3.31 27.76
CA SER A 137 -7.54 -1.97 28.27
C SER A 137 -8.56 -0.93 27.81
N SER A 138 -8.60 0.22 28.48
CA SER A 138 -9.38 1.38 28.03
C SER A 138 -8.98 1.82 26.63
N PHE A 139 -7.68 1.86 26.32
CA PHE A 139 -7.18 2.18 24.98
C PHE A 139 -7.60 1.14 23.92
N ALA A 140 -7.59 -0.16 24.25
CA ALA A 140 -8.04 -1.17 23.28
C ALA A 140 -9.53 -0.99 22.94
N ARG A 141 -10.35 -0.53 23.90
CA ARG A 141 -11.76 -0.23 23.64
C ARG A 141 -11.95 0.96 22.72
N THR A 142 -11.09 1.98 22.80
CA THR A 142 -11.14 3.15 21.89
C THR A 142 -10.69 2.82 20.47
N LEU A 143 -10.14 1.63 20.23
CA LEU A 143 -9.84 1.14 18.88
C LEU A 143 -10.96 0.25 18.35
N LEU A 144 -11.63 -0.49 19.23
CA LEU A 144 -12.72 -1.41 18.86
C LEU A 144 -14.06 -0.70 18.66
N ASP A 145 -14.22 0.52 19.16
CA ASP A 145 -15.41 1.37 18.97
C ASP A 145 -15.36 2.19 17.67
N ASP A 146 -14.20 2.26 17.01
CA ASP A 146 -13.99 3.02 15.79
C ASP A 146 -14.85 2.48 14.63
N SER A 147 -15.67 3.36 14.02
CA SER A 147 -16.62 2.98 12.97
C SER A 147 -15.97 2.71 11.62
N ASP A 148 -14.73 3.17 11.41
CA ASP A 148 -14.00 3.00 10.17
C ASP A 148 -12.48 2.99 10.36
N ALA A 149 -11.76 2.69 9.28
CA ALA A 149 -10.30 2.58 9.29
C ALA A 149 -9.59 3.94 9.52
N ALA A 150 -10.21 5.07 9.19
CA ALA A 150 -9.60 6.38 9.40
C ALA A 150 -9.62 6.78 10.88
N ALA A 151 -10.72 6.49 11.57
CA ALA A 151 -10.84 6.62 13.02
C ALA A 151 -9.80 5.72 13.73
N ALA A 152 -9.72 4.44 13.35
CA ALA A 152 -8.73 3.49 13.88
C ALA A 152 -7.27 3.97 13.74
N ARG A 153 -6.90 4.53 12.57
CA ARG A 153 -5.55 5.09 12.38
C ARG A 153 -5.28 6.31 13.25
N THR A 154 -6.32 7.10 13.53
CA THR A 154 -6.24 8.28 14.41
C THR A 154 -6.03 7.86 15.85
N THR A 155 -6.79 6.86 16.34
CA THR A 155 -6.61 6.26 17.67
C THR A 155 -5.20 5.72 17.87
N LEU A 156 -4.62 5.09 16.84
CA LEU A 156 -3.23 4.60 16.84
C LEU A 156 -2.17 5.71 16.72
N GLY A 157 -2.57 6.98 16.52
CA GLY A 157 -1.65 8.11 16.37
C GLY A 157 -0.83 8.10 15.07
N ILE A 158 -1.22 7.30 14.07
CA ILE A 158 -0.44 7.09 12.84
C ILE A 158 -0.25 8.40 12.04
N PRO A 159 -1.29 9.22 11.79
CA PRO A 159 -1.11 10.47 11.05
C PRO A 159 -0.09 11.41 11.69
N ALA A 160 -0.10 11.53 13.02
CA ALA A 160 0.84 12.37 13.75
C ALA A 160 2.27 11.84 13.67
N ALA A 161 2.45 10.51 13.77
CA ALA A 161 3.76 9.89 13.62
C ALA A 161 4.35 10.10 12.21
N ILE A 162 3.53 10.01 11.17
CA ILE A 162 3.96 10.29 9.78
C ILE A 162 4.37 11.75 9.62
N ALA A 163 3.57 12.68 10.15
CA ALA A 163 3.87 14.11 10.10
C ALA A 163 5.16 14.47 10.86
N ALA A 164 5.49 13.74 11.94
CA ALA A 164 6.76 13.92 12.65
C ALA A 164 7.96 13.37 11.86
N LEU A 165 7.78 12.28 11.11
CA LEU A 165 8.85 11.66 10.31
C LEU A 165 9.20 12.51 9.08
N ILE A 166 8.19 13.02 8.37
CA ILE A 166 8.34 13.93 7.24
C ILE A 166 7.46 15.15 7.50
N PRO A 167 8.01 16.21 8.10
CA PRO A 167 7.26 17.43 8.37
C PRO A 167 6.60 18.00 7.12
N GLN A 168 5.38 18.52 7.28
CA GLN A 168 4.68 19.26 6.24
C GLN A 168 5.57 20.39 5.70
N GLY A 169 5.58 20.59 4.38
CA GLY A 169 6.47 21.55 3.73
C GLY A 169 7.88 21.05 3.43
N THR A 170 8.27 19.84 3.87
CA THR A 170 9.54 19.22 3.45
C THR A 170 9.54 19.02 1.94
N VAL A 171 10.63 19.40 1.25
CA VAL A 171 10.78 19.23 -0.21
C VAL A 171 11.74 18.09 -0.52
N MET A 172 11.37 17.20 -1.42
CA MET A 172 12.20 16.07 -1.89
C MET A 172 12.17 15.96 -3.42
N SER A 173 13.17 15.27 -3.99
CA SER A 173 13.27 14.96 -5.42
C SER A 173 12.68 13.59 -5.74
N PHE A 174 11.94 13.48 -6.84
CA PHE A 174 11.27 12.27 -7.29
C PHE A 174 11.54 12.01 -8.77
N PHE A 175 11.85 10.76 -9.11
CA PHE A 175 12.02 10.31 -10.49
C PHE A 175 10.72 9.76 -11.07
N GLN A 176 9.76 10.65 -11.33
CA GLN A 176 8.45 10.36 -11.89
C GLN A 176 7.84 11.64 -12.45
N ALA A 177 6.87 11.52 -13.37
CA ALA A 177 6.29 12.68 -14.05
C ALA A 177 5.36 13.53 -13.15
N ALA A 178 4.73 12.92 -12.15
CA ALA A 178 3.77 13.58 -11.26
C ALA A 178 4.15 13.40 -9.78
N ALA A 179 3.82 14.37 -8.93
CA ALA A 179 4.07 14.26 -7.49
C ALA A 179 3.33 13.05 -6.90
N PRO A 180 3.94 12.30 -5.96
CA PRO A 180 3.25 11.21 -5.29
C PRO A 180 2.07 11.73 -4.46
N THR A 181 1.08 10.89 -4.19
CA THR A 181 -0.05 11.26 -3.32
C THR A 181 0.43 11.78 -1.96
N GLY A 182 -0.14 12.89 -1.50
CA GLY A 182 0.30 13.58 -0.28
C GLY A 182 1.51 14.49 -0.51
N TRP A 183 1.85 14.78 -1.76
CA TRP A 183 2.86 15.75 -2.15
C TRP A 183 2.36 16.63 -3.30
N THR A 184 2.80 17.89 -3.29
CA THR A 184 2.51 18.87 -4.33
C THR A 184 3.78 19.25 -5.07
N GLN A 185 3.79 19.14 -6.40
CA GLN A 185 4.96 19.47 -7.22
C GLN A 185 5.34 20.95 -7.07
N VAL A 186 6.63 21.22 -6.88
CA VAL A 186 7.19 22.57 -6.85
C VAL A 186 7.65 22.94 -8.26
N THR A 187 6.89 23.80 -8.94
CA THR A 187 7.14 24.18 -10.34
C THR A 187 8.09 25.38 -10.51
N ALA A 188 8.39 26.10 -9.41
CA ALA A 188 9.25 27.29 -9.43
C ALA A 188 10.74 27.02 -9.77
N HIS A 189 11.17 25.75 -9.70
CA HIS A 189 12.54 25.33 -9.98
C HIS A 189 12.60 24.43 -11.23
N ASN A 190 12.23 25.01 -12.37
CA ASN A 190 12.38 24.36 -13.68
C ASN A 190 13.74 24.71 -14.33
N ASN A 191 14.36 23.76 -15.01
CA ASN A 191 15.56 23.96 -15.83
C ASN A 191 16.74 24.62 -15.07
N LYS A 192 17.00 24.15 -13.85
CA LYS A 192 18.07 24.63 -12.95
C LYS A 192 19.02 23.50 -12.56
N ALA A 193 20.28 23.84 -12.30
CA ALA A 193 21.23 22.93 -11.66
C ALA A 193 21.03 22.91 -10.13
N VAL A 194 21.31 21.75 -9.51
CA VAL A 194 21.33 21.60 -8.05
C VAL A 194 22.72 21.95 -7.51
N ARG A 195 22.79 22.80 -6.48
CA ARG A 195 24.03 23.15 -5.79
C ARG A 195 23.93 22.73 -4.32
N ILE A 196 24.87 21.91 -3.88
CA ILE A 196 25.03 21.54 -2.46
C ILE A 196 25.83 22.65 -1.77
N VAL A 197 25.32 23.12 -0.63
CA VAL A 197 25.94 24.17 0.18
C VAL A 197 26.08 23.68 1.62
N ASN A 198 27.04 24.24 2.36
CA ASN A 198 27.25 23.98 3.79
C ASN A 198 26.70 25.11 4.70
N GLY A 199 25.99 26.09 4.11
CA GLY A 199 25.30 27.17 4.80
C GLY A 199 23.77 27.06 4.68
N ALA A 200 23.06 28.19 4.83
CA ALA A 200 21.60 28.22 4.68
C ALA A 200 21.18 27.77 3.27
N GLY A 201 20.38 26.70 3.20
CA GLY A 201 19.82 26.15 1.97
C GLY A 201 18.47 26.79 1.58
N GLY A 202 17.79 26.17 0.61
CA GLY A 202 16.41 26.54 0.20
C GLY A 202 16.29 27.75 -0.73
N GLY A 203 17.36 28.54 -0.92
CA GLY A 203 17.38 29.65 -1.88
C GLY A 203 17.68 29.21 -3.33
N SER A 204 17.35 30.06 -4.30
CA SER A 204 17.78 29.90 -5.70
C SER A 204 18.34 31.21 -6.27
N GLY A 205 19.19 31.13 -7.29
CA GLY A 205 19.82 32.28 -7.94
C GLY A 205 20.44 31.92 -9.30
N GLY A 206 21.04 32.91 -9.96
CA GLY A 206 21.48 32.80 -11.36
C GLY A 206 20.37 33.18 -12.36
N SER A 207 20.76 33.50 -13.60
CA SER A 207 19.86 33.97 -14.66
C SER A 207 19.82 33.10 -15.91
N VAL A 208 20.76 32.15 -16.06
CA VAL A 208 20.87 31.28 -17.23
C VAL A 208 20.29 29.90 -16.91
N GLU A 209 19.41 29.40 -17.76
CA GLU A 209 18.83 28.06 -17.61
C GLU A 209 19.85 26.94 -17.86
N PHE A 210 19.63 25.77 -17.26
CA PHE A 210 20.54 24.62 -17.36
C PHE A 210 20.77 24.20 -18.82
N THR A 211 19.71 23.97 -19.60
CA THR A 211 19.85 23.58 -21.02
C THR A 211 20.54 24.65 -21.86
N THR A 212 20.39 25.93 -21.51
CA THR A 212 21.06 27.03 -22.19
C THR A 212 22.55 27.06 -21.85
N ALA A 213 22.89 26.93 -20.56
CA ALA A 213 24.28 26.93 -20.10
C ALA A 213 25.09 25.77 -20.68
N PHE A 214 24.47 24.59 -20.79
CA PHE A 214 25.09 23.39 -21.37
C PHE A 214 24.85 23.25 -22.88
N GLY A 215 24.14 24.18 -23.52
CA GLY A 215 23.98 24.20 -24.97
C GLY A 215 25.30 24.47 -25.71
N PRO A 216 25.39 24.18 -27.02
CA PRO A 216 26.57 24.46 -27.81
C PRO A 216 26.95 25.94 -27.77
N GLN A 217 28.16 26.23 -27.30
CA GLN A 217 28.66 27.60 -27.21
C GLN A 217 29.58 27.90 -28.40
N ALA A 218 29.27 28.96 -29.15
CA ALA A 218 30.10 29.39 -30.27
C ALA A 218 31.47 29.85 -29.77
N VAL A 219 32.52 29.38 -30.43
CA VAL A 219 33.89 29.84 -30.18
C VAL A 219 34.25 30.81 -31.29
N THR A 220 33.96 32.09 -31.07
CA THR A 220 34.25 33.14 -32.03
C THR A 220 34.78 34.38 -31.33
N GLY A 221 35.74 35.06 -31.95
CA GLY A 221 36.27 36.30 -31.42
C GLY A 221 37.12 37.06 -32.43
N TRP A 222 37.51 38.26 -32.04
CA TRP A 222 38.39 39.14 -32.80
C TRP A 222 39.56 39.52 -31.92
N ASN A 223 40.78 39.55 -32.47
CA ASN A 223 41.83 40.33 -31.82
C ASN A 223 41.64 41.81 -32.12
N SER A 224 42.13 42.68 -31.22
CA SER A 224 42.25 44.09 -31.51
C SER A 224 43.11 44.31 -32.75
N ALA A 225 42.71 45.25 -33.62
CA ALA A 225 43.47 45.60 -34.81
C ALA A 225 44.90 45.98 -34.43
N THR A 226 45.87 45.49 -35.21
CA THR A 226 47.29 45.78 -35.02
C THR A 226 47.85 46.46 -36.26
N THR A 227 48.61 47.52 -36.03
CA THR A 227 49.47 48.13 -37.05
C THR A 227 50.90 47.81 -36.66
N LEU A 228 51.63 47.18 -37.58
CA LEU A 228 53.04 46.88 -37.35
C LEU A 228 53.85 48.18 -37.33
N THR A 229 54.70 48.33 -36.32
CA THR A 229 55.73 49.37 -36.28
C THR A 229 56.90 48.98 -37.17
N ILE A 230 57.71 49.95 -37.61
CA ILE A 230 58.92 49.69 -38.41
C ILE A 230 59.87 48.71 -37.71
N ALA A 231 59.94 48.75 -36.37
CA ALA A 231 60.77 47.83 -35.58
C ALA A 231 60.31 46.36 -35.64
N GLN A 232 59.06 46.10 -36.04
CA GLN A 232 58.50 44.75 -36.18
C GLN A 232 58.59 44.20 -37.61
N ILE A 233 58.98 45.04 -38.59
CA ILE A 233 59.11 44.66 -39.99
C ILE A 233 60.59 44.39 -40.28
N PRO A 234 60.99 43.20 -40.76
CA PRO A 234 62.36 42.96 -41.19
C PRO A 234 62.80 44.01 -42.21
N SER A 235 63.90 44.70 -41.91
CA SER A 235 64.45 45.72 -42.80
C SER A 235 64.87 45.07 -44.11
N HIS A 236 64.21 45.46 -45.20
CA HIS A 236 64.61 45.12 -46.56
C HIS A 236 64.39 46.35 -47.44
N ASN A 237 65.22 46.49 -48.45
CA ASN A 237 65.06 47.46 -49.52
C ASN A 237 65.17 46.75 -50.87
N HIS A 238 64.62 47.36 -51.91
CA HIS A 238 64.79 46.89 -53.27
C HIS A 238 65.78 47.81 -53.98
N GLN A 239 66.79 47.21 -54.61
CA GLN A 239 67.74 47.93 -55.44
C GLN A 239 67.15 48.10 -56.84
N ILE A 240 67.04 49.34 -57.27
CA ILE A 240 66.66 49.72 -58.63
C ILE A 240 67.92 50.28 -59.30
N TYR A 241 68.26 49.72 -60.46
CA TYR A 241 69.31 50.28 -61.31
C TYR A 241 68.80 51.56 -61.97
N ILE A 242 69.35 52.71 -61.61
CA ILE A 242 69.08 53.97 -62.29
C ILE A 242 70.33 54.32 -63.10
N GLY A 243 70.34 53.87 -64.35
CA GLY A 243 71.37 54.27 -65.30
C GLY A 243 72.01 53.10 -66.04
N ASN A 244 71.47 52.82 -67.22
CA ASN A 244 72.32 52.79 -68.39
C ASN A 244 71.58 53.65 -69.43
N GLY A 245 71.96 54.92 -69.56
CA GLY A 245 71.74 55.56 -70.84
C GLY A 245 72.42 54.65 -71.87
N THR A 246 71.67 54.15 -72.85
CA THR A 246 72.27 53.57 -74.06
C THR A 246 73.40 54.50 -74.53
N PRO A 247 74.55 53.98 -74.98
CA PRO A 247 75.66 54.82 -75.45
C PRO A 247 75.14 55.86 -76.45
N GLY A 248 75.17 57.15 -76.08
CA GLY A 248 74.75 58.26 -76.95
C GLY A 248 73.72 59.25 -76.38
N THR A 249 73.09 59.01 -75.22
CA THR A 249 72.21 60.01 -74.57
C THR A 249 72.95 60.74 -73.45
N PRO A 250 72.87 62.08 -73.34
CA PRO A 250 73.56 62.84 -72.30
C PRO A 250 73.07 62.42 -70.92
N ALA A 251 73.99 62.27 -69.97
CA ALA A 251 73.69 61.89 -68.60
C ALA A 251 72.64 62.86 -68.01
N ARG A 252 71.48 62.33 -67.60
CA ARG A 252 70.56 63.10 -66.75
C ARG A 252 71.27 63.29 -65.41
N PRO A 253 71.45 64.53 -64.92
CA PRO A 253 72.15 64.76 -63.67
C PRO A 253 71.40 64.05 -62.55
N ASP A 254 72.12 63.26 -61.79
CA ASP A 254 71.65 62.80 -60.50
C ASP A 254 71.50 64.05 -59.62
N TYR A 255 70.27 64.38 -59.26
CA TYR A 255 69.95 65.54 -58.44
C TYR A 255 69.85 65.17 -56.95
N THR A 256 70.61 64.17 -56.51
CA THR A 256 70.76 63.91 -55.07
C THR A 256 72.22 64.07 -54.67
N ASN A 257 72.52 65.04 -53.80
CA ASN A 257 73.88 65.43 -53.44
C ASN A 257 74.58 64.41 -52.49
N LEU A 258 74.08 63.18 -52.37
CA LEU A 258 74.43 62.24 -51.30
C LEU A 258 75.40 61.13 -51.73
N ASP A 259 75.63 60.93 -53.03
CA ASP A 259 76.34 59.77 -53.58
C ASP A 259 77.56 60.13 -54.46
N GLY A 260 77.96 61.40 -54.48
CA GLY A 260 79.27 61.80 -54.99
C GLY A 260 79.45 61.71 -56.51
N ASN A 261 78.35 61.75 -57.28
CA ASN A 261 78.37 61.91 -58.74
C ASN A 261 79.08 60.74 -59.49
N ASN A 262 78.78 59.51 -59.09
CA ASN A 262 79.30 58.27 -59.67
C ASN A 262 78.40 57.78 -60.84
N PRO A 263 78.93 57.46 -62.04
CA PRO A 263 78.14 57.06 -63.22
C PRO A 263 77.37 55.72 -63.12
N VAL A 264 77.41 55.03 -61.99
CA VAL A 264 76.59 53.84 -61.69
C VAL A 264 75.87 54.07 -60.36
N ALA A 265 74.73 54.76 -60.40
CA ALA A 265 73.96 55.08 -59.21
C ALA A 265 72.94 53.96 -58.91
N LEU A 266 72.98 53.45 -57.68
CA LEU A 266 72.00 52.50 -57.16
C LEU A 266 70.97 53.27 -56.34
N ALA A 267 69.70 53.24 -56.76
CA ALA A 267 68.63 53.76 -55.94
C ALA A 267 67.97 52.63 -55.15
N TYR A 268 67.61 52.94 -53.90
CA TYR A 268 66.93 52.00 -53.03
C TYR A 268 65.55 52.55 -52.68
N THR A 269 64.57 51.66 -52.57
CA THR A 269 63.33 52.01 -51.89
C THR A 269 63.60 52.33 -50.42
N GLU A 270 62.77 53.18 -49.80
CA GLU A 270 62.82 53.34 -48.35
C GLU A 270 62.44 52.03 -47.64
N TYR A 271 62.90 51.88 -46.40
CA TYR A 271 62.70 50.67 -45.59
C TYR A 271 61.30 50.58 -44.92
N GLN A 272 60.37 51.47 -45.28
CA GLN A 272 59.09 51.65 -44.55
C GLN A 272 57.89 51.13 -45.35
N GLY A 273 57.12 50.22 -44.75
CA GLY A 273 55.86 49.70 -45.32
C GLY A 273 54.65 50.62 -45.07
N GLY A 274 53.55 50.41 -45.80
CA GLY A 274 52.37 51.30 -45.86
C GLY A 274 51.46 51.39 -44.62
N GLY A 275 51.81 50.79 -43.48
CA GLY A 275 51.20 51.09 -42.17
C GLY A 275 49.70 50.76 -41.97
N GLY A 276 49.08 49.92 -42.79
CA GLY A 276 47.66 49.56 -42.66
C GLY A 276 47.37 48.62 -41.48
N SER A 277 46.44 49.00 -40.61
CA SER A 277 45.97 48.15 -39.51
C SER A 277 45.08 47.03 -40.04
N HIS A 278 45.23 45.80 -39.53
CA HIS A 278 44.21 44.77 -39.72
C HIS A 278 44.05 43.92 -38.46
N ASN A 279 42.99 43.13 -38.43
CA ASN A 279 42.74 42.14 -37.40
C ASN A 279 42.54 40.77 -38.03
N HIS A 280 42.52 39.75 -37.17
CA HIS A 280 42.15 38.40 -37.52
C HIS A 280 40.86 38.04 -36.79
N ILE A 281 40.08 37.18 -37.45
CA ILE A 281 38.94 36.53 -36.84
C ILE A 281 39.39 35.15 -36.36
N PHE A 282 39.03 34.80 -35.13
CA PHE A 282 39.15 33.45 -34.63
C PHE A 282 37.78 32.79 -34.68
N THR A 283 37.68 31.67 -35.37
CA THR A 283 36.52 30.79 -35.37
C THR A 283 36.98 29.39 -34.99
N GLY A 284 36.27 28.77 -34.07
CA GLY A 284 36.49 27.41 -33.61
C GLY A 284 35.22 26.58 -33.73
N THR A 285 35.38 25.27 -33.59
CA THR A 285 34.22 24.38 -33.41
C THR A 285 33.52 24.74 -32.10
N ALA A 286 32.19 24.79 -32.09
CA ALA A 286 31.43 25.09 -30.90
C ALA A 286 31.75 24.07 -29.78
N ILE A 287 31.90 24.57 -28.55
CA ILE A 287 32.06 23.69 -27.39
C ILE A 287 30.68 23.12 -27.07
N ASN A 288 30.50 21.85 -27.35
CA ASN A 288 29.25 21.16 -27.05
C ASN A 288 29.30 20.55 -25.64
N LEU A 289 28.56 21.14 -24.71
CA LEU A 289 28.40 20.64 -23.35
C LEU A 289 27.03 19.97 -23.13
N THR A 290 26.29 19.63 -24.19
CA THR A 290 24.94 19.04 -24.04
C THR A 290 25.05 17.65 -23.44
N VAL A 291 25.00 17.59 -22.13
CA VAL A 291 25.04 16.34 -21.37
C VAL A 291 23.68 15.65 -21.44
N GLN A 292 23.69 14.32 -21.39
CA GLN A 292 22.48 13.57 -21.06
C GLN A 292 22.06 13.90 -19.63
N TYR A 293 20.75 14.04 -19.39
CA TYR A 293 20.19 14.35 -18.09
C TYR A 293 18.98 13.47 -17.78
N ILE A 294 18.67 13.36 -16.49
CA ILE A 294 17.47 12.68 -15.99
C ILE A 294 16.55 13.78 -15.47
N ASP A 295 15.32 13.81 -15.99
CA ASP A 295 14.30 14.70 -15.45
C ASP A 295 13.78 14.15 -14.12
N MET A 296 13.94 14.97 -13.08
CA MET A 296 13.36 14.73 -11.76
C MET A 296 12.45 15.91 -11.42
N ILE A 297 11.33 15.63 -10.77
CA ILE A 297 10.50 16.67 -10.17
C ILE A 297 10.92 16.85 -8.72
N ILE A 298 10.75 18.05 -8.18
CA ILE A 298 10.73 18.26 -6.73
C ILE A 298 9.29 18.48 -6.28
N ALA A 299 8.94 17.96 -5.11
CA ALA A 299 7.62 18.13 -4.52
C ALA A 299 7.71 18.42 -3.02
N SER A 300 6.77 19.22 -2.53
CA SER A 300 6.59 19.55 -1.11
C SER A 300 5.58 18.60 -0.49
N LYS A 301 5.85 18.13 0.73
CA LYS A 301 4.91 17.31 1.49
C LYS A 301 3.68 18.14 1.84
N ASP A 302 2.50 17.63 1.47
CA ASP A 302 1.19 18.20 1.80
C ASP A 302 0.91 18.20 3.30
#